data_AF-A0A8J5I024-F1
#
_entry.id   AF-A0A8J5I024-F1
#
_cell.length_a   1.000
_cell.length_b   1.000
_cell.length_c   1.000
_cell.angle_alpha   90.00
_cell.angle_beta   90.00
_cell.angle_gamma   90.00
#
_symmetry.space_group_name_H-M   'P 1'
#
loop_
_entity.id
_entity.type
_entity.pdbx_description
1 polymer ?
#
loop_
_entity_poly.entity_id
_entity_poly.type
_entity_poly.pdbx_seq_one_letter_code
_entity_poly.pdbx_strand_id
1 'polypeptide(L)'
;MTKDTSVLLVEAGGTLKRAIIGKNQKEGVHCDNHDCTIENVEWDDVCKDTLSVKGGSVTRGLFAQEFGKLHRLCGTCGNPPRKVTVENMYTIVPLVSVVTVNKNSNDQATLRNIHVKTADVKKNVKVASQQDAVDPWQLAVGLALPVLVE
;
A
#
# COMPACT_ATOMS: atom_id res chain seq x y z
N MET A 1 8.64 9.50 -8.04
CA MET A 1 7.39 9.87 -7.34
C MET A 1 7.43 11.36 -7.11
N THR A 2 6.41 12.09 -7.52
CA THR A 2 6.32 13.55 -7.36
C THR A 2 5.45 13.85 -6.15
N LYS A 3 5.93 14.66 -5.22
CA LYS A 3 5.21 15.07 -4.00
C LYS A 3 3.89 15.80 -4.33
N ASP A 4 3.80 16.36 -5.53
CA ASP A 4 2.79 17.33 -5.96
C ASP A 4 1.40 16.75 -6.21
N THR A 5 1.21 15.43 -6.11
CA THR A 5 -0.10 14.77 -6.34
C THR A 5 -0.71 14.13 -5.11
N SER A 6 -0.05 14.21 -3.95
CA SER A 6 -0.53 13.65 -2.69
C SER A 6 -1.39 14.64 -1.90
N VAL A 7 -2.42 14.15 -1.20
CA VAL A 7 -3.24 14.97 -0.29
C VAL A 7 -2.46 15.32 0.96
N LEU A 8 -1.77 14.33 1.52
CA LEU A 8 -1.00 14.47 2.76
C LEU A 8 0.42 13.98 2.54
N LEU A 9 1.38 14.84 2.89
CA LEU A 9 2.79 14.50 2.97
C LEU A 9 3.15 14.25 4.44
N VAL A 10 3.64 13.06 4.74
CA VAL A 10 4.19 12.69 6.04
C VAL A 10 5.71 12.63 5.89
N GLU A 11 6.41 13.47 6.63
CA GLU A 11 7.88 13.50 6.61
C GLU A 11 8.48 12.27 7.31
N ALA A 12 9.78 12.07 7.15
CA ALA A 12 10.49 10.93 7.72
C ALA A 12 10.25 10.79 9.23
N GLY A 13 9.91 9.59 9.69
CA GLY A 13 9.55 9.34 11.10
C GLY A 13 8.19 9.90 11.55
N GLY A 14 7.45 10.57 10.66
CA GLY A 14 6.17 11.19 10.96
C GLY A 14 5.07 10.17 11.22
N THR A 15 4.05 10.58 11.97
CA THR A 15 2.87 9.75 12.27
C THR A 15 1.61 10.42 11.75
N LEU A 16 0.85 9.72 10.91
CA LEU A 16 -0.52 10.07 10.56
C LEU A 16 -1.47 9.12 11.26
N LYS A 17 -2.40 9.67 12.05
CA LYS A 17 -3.34 8.87 12.82
C LYS A 17 -4.76 9.45 12.78
N ARG A 18 -5.76 8.58 12.64
CA ARG A 18 -7.20 8.95 12.66
C ARG A 18 -7.53 9.99 11.59
N ALA A 19 -7.21 9.67 10.34
CA ALA A 19 -7.48 10.54 9.20
C ALA A 19 -8.48 9.89 8.24
N ILE A 20 -9.38 10.70 7.68
CA ILE A 20 -10.34 10.30 6.66
C ILE A 20 -10.04 11.11 5.43
N ILE A 21 -9.80 10.45 4.30
CA ILE A 21 -9.42 11.08 3.04
C ILE A 21 -10.54 10.85 2.03
N GLY A 22 -11.14 11.96 1.60
CA GLY A 22 -12.26 11.96 0.67
C GLY A 22 -11.87 11.56 -0.76
N LYS A 23 -12.88 11.55 -1.63
CA LYS A 23 -12.81 11.04 -3.01
C LYS A 23 -11.94 11.88 -3.96
N ASN A 24 -11.74 11.37 -5.17
CA ASN A 24 -11.11 12.05 -6.32
C ASN A 24 -9.62 12.37 -6.15
N GLN A 25 -8.90 11.58 -5.37
CA GLN A 25 -7.47 11.77 -5.16
C GLN A 25 -6.65 11.02 -6.20
N LYS A 26 -5.60 11.68 -6.71
CA LYS A 26 -4.59 11.01 -7.54
C LYS A 26 -3.69 10.14 -6.67
N GLU A 27 -3.12 10.72 -5.60
CA GLU A 27 -2.43 9.99 -4.54
C GLU A 27 -3.00 10.41 -3.17
N GLY A 28 -3.24 9.47 -2.26
CA GLY A 28 -3.79 9.77 -0.93
C GLY A 28 -2.72 10.33 0.01
N VAL A 29 -1.90 9.44 0.58
CA VAL A 29 -0.84 9.79 1.54
C VAL A 29 0.52 9.44 0.95
N HIS A 30 1.48 10.34 1.11
CA HIS A 30 2.87 10.12 0.76
C HIS A 30 3.75 10.13 2.01
N CYS A 31 4.42 9.02 2.28
CA CYS A 31 5.49 8.97 3.28
C CYS A 31 6.82 9.31 2.60
N ASP A 32 7.41 10.44 2.97
CA ASP A 32 8.71 10.85 2.48
C ASP A 32 9.84 10.14 3.22
N ASN A 33 10.85 9.71 2.46
CA ASN A 33 12.02 8.96 2.91
C ASN A 33 11.72 7.62 3.60
N HIS A 34 11.54 7.60 4.93
CA HIS A 34 11.42 6.35 5.68
C HIS A 34 10.70 6.53 7.04
N ASP A 35 10.33 5.40 7.64
CA ASP A 35 9.88 5.27 9.04
C ASP A 35 8.58 5.99 9.40
N CYS A 36 7.68 6.22 8.44
CA CYS A 36 6.36 6.75 8.77
C CYS A 36 5.50 5.71 9.47
N THR A 37 4.65 6.20 10.38
CA THR A 37 3.59 5.40 11.00
C THR A 37 2.24 5.87 10.50
N ILE A 38 1.48 4.99 9.86
CA ILE A 38 0.13 5.27 9.38
C ILE A 38 -0.86 4.40 10.15
N GLU A 39 -1.74 5.04 10.94
CA GLU A 39 -2.63 4.34 11.87
C GLU A 39 -4.08 4.80 11.76
N ASN A 40 -5.03 3.87 11.57
CA ASN A 40 -6.47 4.18 11.56
C ASN A 40 -6.77 5.27 10.52
N VAL A 41 -6.42 4.98 9.26
CA VAL A 41 -6.65 5.89 8.12
C VAL A 41 -7.63 5.26 7.14
N GLU A 42 -8.56 6.09 6.68
CA GLU A 42 -9.70 5.69 5.85
C GLU A 42 -9.70 6.41 4.50
N TRP A 43 -10.04 5.69 3.43
CA TRP A 43 -10.18 6.24 2.08
C TRP A 43 -11.48 5.78 1.41
N ASP A 44 -12.20 6.74 0.81
CA ASP A 44 -13.50 6.48 0.19
C ASP A 44 -13.47 6.17 -1.31
N ASP A 45 -12.50 6.69 -2.06
CA ASP A 45 -12.34 6.46 -3.50
C ASP A 45 -10.99 7.03 -3.97
N VAL A 46 -10.07 6.16 -4.39
CA VAL A 46 -8.72 6.57 -4.81
C VAL A 46 -8.40 6.06 -6.22
N CYS A 47 -8.10 7.01 -7.10
CA CYS A 47 -7.91 6.74 -8.52
C CYS A 47 -6.65 5.89 -8.82
N LYS A 48 -5.54 6.10 -8.09
CA LYS A 48 -4.26 5.45 -8.41
C LYS A 48 -3.55 4.82 -7.22
N ASP A 49 -2.94 5.63 -6.35
CA ASP A 49 -2.12 5.13 -5.23
C ASP A 49 -2.61 5.72 -3.90
N THR A 50 -3.09 4.88 -2.99
CA THR A 50 -3.71 5.29 -1.70
C THR A 50 -2.66 5.70 -0.68
N LEU A 51 -1.62 4.90 -0.56
CA LEU A 51 -0.46 5.14 0.29
C LEU A 51 0.83 4.81 -0.49
N SER A 52 1.68 5.82 -0.66
CA SER A 52 2.99 5.72 -1.29
C SER A 52 4.08 5.82 -0.24
N VAL A 53 4.97 4.82 -0.18
CA VAL A 53 6.02 4.72 0.85
C VAL A 53 7.40 4.58 0.21
N LYS A 54 8.36 5.38 0.68
CA LYS A 54 9.75 5.29 0.23
C LYS A 54 10.59 4.26 0.99
N GLY A 55 10.26 3.90 2.23
CA GLY A 55 10.89 2.82 3.01
C GLY A 55 10.42 2.72 4.48
N GLY A 56 10.79 1.63 5.17
CA GLY A 56 10.81 1.51 6.64
C GLY A 56 9.50 1.73 7.41
N SER A 57 8.33 1.65 6.77
CA SER A 57 7.08 2.11 7.41
C SER A 57 6.24 0.99 8.01
N VAL A 58 5.53 1.33 9.09
CA VAL A 58 4.53 0.48 9.73
C VAL A 58 3.16 1.08 9.49
N THR A 59 2.26 0.27 8.95
CA THR A 59 0.90 0.68 8.64
C THR A 59 -0.08 -0.27 9.31
N ARG A 60 -1.04 0.28 10.07
CA ARG A 60 -2.01 -0.55 10.80
C ARG A 60 -3.38 0.08 10.90
N GLY A 61 -4.43 -0.74 10.87
CA GLY A 61 -5.80 -0.25 10.96
C GLY A 61 -6.14 0.58 9.72
N LEU A 62 -6.17 -0.05 8.55
CA LEU A 62 -6.55 0.65 7.33
C LEU A 62 -7.94 0.23 6.88
N PHE A 63 -8.72 1.21 6.42
CA PHE A 63 -9.95 0.97 5.69
C PHE A 63 -9.89 1.66 4.34
N ALA A 64 -10.15 0.94 3.26
CA ALA A 64 -10.27 1.57 1.94
C ALA A 64 -11.32 0.87 1.09
N GLN A 65 -12.08 1.65 0.34
CA GLN A 65 -13.04 1.16 -0.64
C GLN A 65 -12.75 1.76 -2.02
N GLU A 66 -13.05 1.00 -3.08
CA GLU A 66 -12.97 1.46 -4.48
C GLU A 66 -11.63 2.13 -4.83
N PHE A 67 -10.52 1.40 -4.68
CA PHE A 67 -9.18 1.96 -4.90
C PHE A 67 -8.38 1.20 -5.95
N GLY A 68 -7.48 1.91 -6.65
CA GLY A 68 -6.48 1.32 -7.53
C GLY A 68 -5.48 0.44 -6.78
N LYS A 69 -4.50 1.08 -6.12
CA LYS A 69 -3.46 0.43 -5.32
C LYS A 69 -3.47 0.97 -3.89
N LEU A 70 -3.42 0.10 -2.89
CA LEU A 70 -3.45 0.55 -1.50
C LEU A 70 -2.05 0.99 -1.03
N HIS A 71 -1.05 0.12 -1.09
CA HIS A 71 0.28 0.38 -0.56
C HIS A 71 1.36 0.13 -1.61
N ARG A 72 2.07 1.18 -2.03
CA ARG A 72 3.10 1.11 -3.08
C ARG A 72 4.47 1.54 -2.57
N LEU A 73 5.45 0.66 -2.70
CA LEU A 73 6.86 1.00 -2.51
C LEU A 73 7.45 1.70 -3.74
N CYS A 74 8.31 2.70 -3.52
CA CYS A 74 8.93 3.42 -4.63
C CYS A 74 9.87 2.53 -5.48
N GLY A 75 9.57 2.35 -6.77
CA GLY A 75 10.38 1.49 -7.66
C GLY A 75 11.67 2.10 -8.20
N THR A 76 11.80 3.43 -8.23
CA THR A 76 12.97 4.12 -8.84
C THR A 76 13.80 4.90 -7.83
N CYS A 77 13.51 4.80 -6.53
CA CYS A 77 14.16 5.62 -5.51
C CYS A 77 15.58 5.16 -5.13
N GLY A 78 16.14 4.10 -5.74
CA GLY A 78 17.54 3.68 -5.51
C GLY A 78 17.89 3.28 -4.07
N ASN A 79 16.89 3.01 -3.24
CA ASN A 79 17.07 2.75 -1.80
C ASN A 79 17.52 1.30 -1.53
N PRO A 80 18.20 1.04 -0.38
CA PRO A 80 18.50 -0.32 0.10
C PRO A 80 17.22 -1.14 0.31
N PRO A 81 17.29 -2.46 0.55
CA PRO A 81 16.12 -3.30 0.77
C PRO A 81 15.19 -2.74 1.85
N ARG A 82 13.92 -2.54 1.50
CA ARG A 82 12.92 -1.95 2.40
C ARG A 82 12.01 -3.02 2.96
N LYS A 83 11.76 -2.93 4.27
CA LYS A 83 10.76 -3.75 4.94
C LYS A 83 9.55 -2.87 5.27
N VAL A 84 8.37 -3.37 4.92
CA VAL A 84 7.09 -2.73 5.28
C VAL A 84 6.20 -3.74 5.97
N THR A 85 5.43 -3.25 6.94
CA THR A 85 4.49 -4.07 7.70
C THR A 85 3.10 -3.48 7.57
N VAL A 86 2.13 -4.29 7.15
CA VAL A 86 0.72 -3.92 7.06
C VAL A 86 -0.10 -4.86 7.93
N GLU A 87 -0.85 -4.29 8.87
CA GLU A 87 -1.62 -5.05 9.86
C GLU A 87 -3.06 -4.54 9.97
N ASN A 88 -4.01 -5.44 10.23
CA ASN A 88 -5.40 -5.09 10.53
C ASN A 88 -6.00 -4.21 9.42
N MET A 89 -6.10 -4.76 8.23
CA MET A 89 -6.56 -4.05 7.05
C MET A 89 -7.90 -4.61 6.59
N TYR A 90 -8.84 -3.72 6.29
CA TYR A 90 -10.13 -4.08 5.72
C TYR A 90 -10.34 -3.32 4.41
N THR A 91 -10.46 -4.03 3.29
CA THR A 91 -10.61 -3.41 1.97
C THR A 91 -11.81 -3.94 1.22
N ILE A 92 -12.48 -3.05 0.49
CA ILE A 92 -13.67 -3.35 -0.30
C ILE A 92 -13.42 -2.96 -1.76
N VAL A 93 -13.63 -3.89 -2.69
CA VAL A 93 -13.49 -3.69 -4.15
C VAL A 93 -12.14 -3.06 -4.54
N PRO A 94 -11.01 -3.70 -4.22
CA PRO A 94 -9.72 -3.33 -4.80
C PRO A 94 -9.74 -3.53 -6.32
N LEU A 95 -9.26 -2.53 -7.07
CA LEU A 95 -9.25 -2.56 -8.55
C LEU A 95 -7.96 -3.16 -9.13
N VAL A 96 -6.82 -3.04 -8.42
CA VAL A 96 -5.51 -3.51 -8.93
C VAL A 96 -4.77 -4.38 -7.91
N SER A 97 -4.36 -3.82 -6.77
CA SER A 97 -3.56 -4.55 -5.78
C SER A 97 -3.61 -3.93 -4.40
N VAL A 98 -3.47 -4.74 -3.37
CA VAL A 98 -3.37 -4.24 -1.99
C VAL A 98 -1.94 -3.79 -1.71
N VAL A 99 -0.94 -4.67 -1.72
CA VAL A 99 0.46 -4.28 -1.47
C VAL A 99 1.34 -4.55 -2.69
N THR A 100 2.23 -3.59 -3.01
CA THR A 100 3.24 -3.71 -4.07
C THR A 100 4.64 -3.45 -3.52
N VAL A 101 5.53 -4.44 -3.62
CA VAL A 101 6.96 -4.37 -3.25
C VAL A 101 7.86 -4.40 -4.49
N ASN A 102 9.14 -4.04 -4.39
CA ASN A 102 10.09 -4.17 -5.51
C ASN A 102 10.98 -5.40 -5.37
N LYS A 103 10.97 -6.28 -6.39
CA LYS A 103 11.79 -7.50 -6.41
C LYS A 103 13.28 -7.19 -6.54
N ASN A 104 13.65 -6.29 -7.45
CA ASN A 104 15.04 -5.89 -7.67
C ASN A 104 15.71 -5.21 -6.45
N SER A 105 14.92 -4.62 -5.55
CA SER A 105 15.43 -4.03 -4.31
C SER A 105 15.46 -5.03 -3.14
N ASN A 106 15.02 -6.28 -3.33
CA ASN A 106 14.81 -7.25 -2.24
C ASN A 106 13.88 -6.70 -1.15
N ASP A 107 12.88 -5.90 -1.54
CA ASP A 107 11.90 -5.35 -0.61
C ASP A 107 11.03 -6.47 -0.04
N GLN A 108 10.67 -6.37 1.23
CA GLN A 108 9.84 -7.34 1.94
C GLN A 108 8.59 -6.66 2.49
N ALA A 109 7.44 -7.30 2.30
CA ALA A 109 6.20 -6.92 2.98
C ALA A 109 5.77 -8.03 3.93
N THR A 110 5.46 -7.65 5.17
CA THR A 110 4.79 -8.52 6.13
C THR A 110 3.33 -8.10 6.20
N LEU A 111 2.43 -9.05 5.96
CA LEU A 111 0.99 -8.85 6.04
C LEU A 111 0.45 -9.64 7.23
N ARG A 112 -0.41 -9.03 8.05
CA ARG A 112 -1.09 -9.71 9.16
C ARG A 112 -2.54 -9.25 9.27
N ASN A 113 -3.46 -10.19 9.45
CA ASN A 113 -4.89 -9.92 9.61
C ASN A 113 -5.42 -8.99 8.50
N ILE A 114 -5.39 -9.52 7.27
CA ILE A 114 -5.79 -8.79 6.07
C ILE A 114 -7.12 -9.35 5.58
N HIS A 115 -8.12 -8.47 5.49
CA HIS A 115 -9.44 -8.78 4.96
C HIS A 115 -9.68 -8.04 3.64
N VAL A 116 -10.04 -8.80 2.61
CA VAL A 116 -10.30 -8.29 1.27
C VAL A 116 -11.66 -8.77 0.82
N LYS A 117 -12.60 -7.83 0.69
CA LYS A 117 -13.92 -8.08 0.11
C LYS A 117 -13.91 -7.68 -1.36
N THR A 118 -14.26 -8.59 -2.25
CA THR A 118 -14.32 -8.32 -3.69
C THR A 118 -15.77 -8.28 -4.19
N ALA A 119 -16.06 -7.49 -5.23
CA ALA A 119 -17.41 -7.44 -5.84
C ALA A 119 -17.47 -8.07 -7.24
N ASP A 120 -16.33 -8.35 -7.86
CA ASP A 120 -16.26 -8.81 -9.26
C ASP A 120 -15.44 -10.10 -9.37
N VAL A 121 -16.12 -11.23 -9.54
CA VAL A 121 -15.54 -12.57 -9.67
C VAL A 121 -14.68 -12.77 -10.93
N LYS A 122 -14.61 -11.77 -11.82
CA LYS A 122 -13.86 -11.84 -13.08
C LYS A 122 -12.49 -11.15 -13.04
N LYS A 123 -12.15 -10.47 -11.93
CA LYS A 123 -10.87 -9.76 -11.78
C LYS A 123 -10.02 -10.37 -10.68
N ASN A 124 -8.84 -10.87 -11.05
CA ASN A 124 -7.85 -11.35 -10.10
C ASN A 124 -7.20 -10.16 -9.38
N VAL A 125 -7.60 -9.93 -8.13
CA VAL A 125 -6.99 -8.93 -7.25
C VAL A 125 -5.69 -9.49 -6.65
N LYS A 126 -4.60 -8.74 -6.76
CA LYS A 126 -3.32 -9.13 -6.14
C LYS A 126 -3.23 -8.57 -4.72
N VAL A 127 -3.34 -9.43 -3.70
CA VAL A 127 -3.16 -9.01 -2.29
C VAL A 127 -1.72 -8.59 -2.00
N ALA A 128 -0.76 -9.32 -2.55
CA ALA A 128 0.64 -8.92 -2.54
C ALA A 128 1.21 -9.10 -3.94
N SER A 129 1.90 -8.08 -4.42
CA SER A 129 2.50 -8.05 -5.74
C SER A 129 3.93 -7.55 -5.67
N GLN A 130 4.76 -8.02 -6.60
CA GLN A 130 6.08 -7.46 -6.82
C GLN A 130 6.06 -6.69 -8.13
N GLN A 131 6.60 -5.48 -8.14
CA GLN A 131 6.90 -4.74 -9.36
C GLN A 131 8.42 -4.78 -9.55
N ASP A 132 8.85 -5.23 -10.71
CA ASP A 132 10.19 -4.90 -11.17
C ASP A 132 10.17 -3.44 -11.60
N ALA A 133 11.28 -2.72 -11.42
CA ALA A 133 11.42 -1.40 -12.04
C ALA A 133 11.28 -1.47 -13.59
N VAL A 134 11.20 -2.68 -14.18
CA VAL A 134 10.75 -2.96 -15.55
C VAL A 134 10.08 -4.37 -15.58
N ASP A 135 8.77 -4.46 -15.85
CA ASP A 135 7.94 -5.63 -16.23
C ASP A 135 7.71 -6.81 -15.21
N PRO A 136 6.47 -7.31 -14.95
CA PRO A 136 6.17 -8.07 -13.73
C PRO A 136 6.00 -9.59 -13.91
N TRP A 137 7.03 -10.40 -13.62
CA TRP A 137 6.84 -11.82 -13.23
C TRP A 137 7.95 -12.34 -12.29
N GLN A 138 7.58 -12.57 -11.02
CA GLN A 138 8.03 -13.62 -10.05
C GLN A 138 7.92 -13.08 -8.62
N LEU A 139 7.61 -13.97 -7.67
CA LEU A 139 7.15 -13.68 -6.30
C LEU A 139 8.25 -13.98 -5.25
N ALA A 140 8.38 -13.09 -4.26
CA ALA A 140 8.94 -13.35 -2.93
C ALA A 140 8.17 -12.53 -1.88
N VAL A 141 6.96 -12.98 -1.53
CA VAL A 141 6.14 -12.41 -0.45
C VAL A 141 6.17 -13.39 0.72
N GLY A 142 6.71 -12.98 1.87
CA GLY A 142 6.59 -13.72 3.12
C GLY A 142 5.18 -13.57 3.69
N LEU A 143 4.21 -14.29 3.12
CA LEU A 143 2.84 -14.32 3.64
C LEU A 143 2.81 -15.06 4.97
N ALA A 144 2.73 -14.34 6.08
CA ALA A 144 2.23 -14.91 7.32
C ALA A 144 0.68 -14.91 7.25
N LEU A 145 0.06 -16.09 7.19
CA LEU A 145 -1.40 -16.26 7.21
C LEU A 145 -2.01 -15.63 8.48
N PRO A 146 -3.27 -15.13 8.46
CA PRO A 146 -4.33 -15.35 7.47
C PRO A 146 -4.68 -14.09 6.65
N VAL A 147 -4.67 -14.23 5.33
CA VAL A 147 -5.39 -13.34 4.42
C VAL A 147 -6.76 -13.96 4.20
N LEU A 148 -7.83 -13.24 4.53
CA LEU A 148 -9.21 -13.66 4.28
C LEU A 148 -9.72 -12.91 3.03
N VAL A 149 -10.17 -13.66 2.04
CA VAL A 149 -10.79 -13.14 0.82
C VAL A 149 -12.24 -13.62 0.80
N GLU A 150 -13.17 -12.66 0.79
CA GLU A 150 -14.62 -12.88 0.75
C GLU A 150 -15.27 -12.28 -0.51
#